data_AF-A0A6P0RTQ8-F1
#
_entry.id   AF-A0A6P0RTQ8-F1
#
_cell.length_a   1.000
_cell.length_b   1.000
_cell.length_c   1.000
_cell.angle_alpha   90.00
_cell.angle_beta   90.00
_cell.angle_gamma   90.00
#
_symmetry.space_group_name_H-M   'P 1'
#
loop_
_entity.id
_entity.type
_entity.pdbx_description
1 polymer ?
#
loop_
_entity_poly.entity_id
_entity_poly.type
_entity_poly.pdbx_seq_one_letter_code
_entity_poly.pdbx_strand_id
1 'polypeptide(L)'
;MKYLDESGLSLWSESLYTWAKKGQQKRIEQSKKRGKRLNICGFLEIGKSFEYGLALKNFKSESYIKLMDWQAEQAEQRLKETNKITVL
;
A
#
# COMPACT_ATOMS: atom_id res chain seq x y z
N MET A 1 -14.41 -8.85 -10.37
CA MET A 1 -13.15 -9.45 -9.92
C MET A 1 -12.33 -8.35 -9.31
N LYS A 2 -12.05 -8.44 -8.01
CA LYS A 2 -11.17 -7.52 -7.29
C LYS A 2 -9.79 -8.19 -7.19
N TYR A 3 -8.71 -7.40 -7.19
CA TYR A 3 -7.34 -7.87 -6.99
C TYR A 3 -6.83 -7.36 -5.65
N LEU A 4 -6.14 -8.21 -4.89
CA LEU A 4 -5.57 -7.86 -3.59
C LEU A 4 -4.05 -7.93 -3.64
N ASP A 5 -3.39 -6.88 -3.14
CA ASP A 5 -1.95 -6.90 -2.91
C ASP A 5 -1.55 -6.03 -1.72
N GLU A 6 -0.40 -6.36 -1.11
CA GLU A 6 0.25 -5.55 -0.07
C GLU A 6 1.53 -4.93 -0.62
N SER A 7 1.59 -3.60 -0.54
CA SER A 7 2.77 -2.83 -0.91
C SER A 7 3.25 -2.00 0.28
N GLY A 8 4.54 -1.73 0.35
CA GLY A 8 5.05 -0.90 1.42
C GLY A 8 5.83 0.32 0.96
N LEU A 9 5.45 1.43 1.55
CA LEU A 9 5.90 2.78 1.29
C LEU A 9 6.97 3.11 2.33
N SER A 10 8.21 3.22 1.88
CA SER A 10 9.30 3.74 2.73
C SER A 10 9.47 5.22 2.48
N LEU A 11 9.69 5.98 3.56
CA LEU A 11 10.14 7.38 3.52
C LEU A 11 11.56 7.54 2.93
N TRP A 12 12.21 6.44 2.57
CA TRP A 12 13.51 6.46 1.92
C TRP A 12 13.32 6.81 0.45
N SER A 13 13.68 8.03 0.07
CA SER A 13 13.92 8.37 -1.32
C SER A 13 15.36 8.04 -1.68
N GLU A 14 15.58 7.53 -2.90
CA GLU A 14 16.93 7.49 -3.43
C GLU A 14 17.47 8.92 -3.46
N SER A 15 18.66 9.11 -2.90
CA SER A 15 19.39 10.38 -2.94
C SER A 15 19.95 10.61 -4.35
N LEU A 16 19.07 10.70 -5.35
CA LEU A 16 19.44 10.94 -6.76
C LEU A 16 19.79 12.42 -6.98
N TYR A 17 19.01 13.33 -6.39
CA TYR A 17 19.27 14.78 -6.43
C TYR A 17 20.17 15.19 -5.27
N THR A 18 21.47 15.17 -5.50
CA THR A 18 22.48 15.71 -4.58
C THR A 18 23.46 16.58 -5.34
N TRP A 19 23.97 17.60 -4.66
CA TRP A 19 24.97 18.52 -5.19
C TRP A 19 26.37 17.96 -4.92
N ALA A 20 27.27 18.06 -5.90
CA ALA A 20 28.68 17.76 -5.73
C ALA A 20 29.52 18.98 -6.13
N LYS A 21 30.63 19.21 -5.41
CA LYS A 21 31.57 20.27 -5.79
C LYS A 21 32.26 19.91 -7.11
N LYS A 22 32.44 20.91 -7.98
CA LYS A 22 33.17 20.76 -9.24
C LYS A 22 34.58 20.25 -8.95
N GLY A 23 34.99 19.18 -9.62
CA GLY A 23 36.28 18.52 -9.41
C GLY A 23 36.31 17.43 -8.32
N GLN A 24 35.19 17.15 -7.65
CA GLN A 24 35.07 16.03 -6.72
C GLN A 24 34.16 14.94 -7.29
N GLN A 25 34.56 13.67 -7.12
CA GLN A 25 33.70 12.55 -7.47
C GLN A 25 32.48 12.52 -6.54
N LYS A 26 31.29 12.53 -7.14
CA LYS A 26 30.02 12.40 -6.42
C LYS A 26 30.02 11.07 -5.64
N ARG A 27 29.82 11.14 -4.32
CA ARG A 27 29.62 9.98 -3.46
C ARG A 27 28.13 9.82 -3.17
N ILE A 28 27.61 8.62 -3.38
CA ILE A 28 26.26 8.26 -2.98
C ILE A 28 26.39 7.47 -1.68
N GLU A 29 26.22 8.15 -0.55
CA GLU A 29 26.27 7.48 0.75
C GLU A 29 24.95 6.75 1.00
N GLN A 30 25.04 5.47 1.36
CA GLN A 30 23.88 4.74 1.85
C GLN A 30 23.53 5.23 3.26
N SER A 31 22.31 5.76 3.43
CA SER A 31 21.81 6.19 4.73
C SER A 31 21.63 4.98 5.67
N LYS A 32 22.05 5.11 6.95
CA LYS A 32 22.04 4.03 7.94
C LYS A 32 20.66 3.49 8.35
N LYS A 33 19.56 4.21 8.09
CA LYS A 33 18.20 3.78 8.46
C LYS A 33 17.20 4.07 7.35
N ARG A 34 16.55 3.02 6.85
CA ARG A 34 15.21 3.13 6.26
C ARG A 34 14.28 3.58 7.39
N GLY A 35 13.60 4.71 7.24
CA GLY A 35 12.71 5.27 8.26
C GLY A 35 11.52 4.35 8.60
N LYS A 36 10.49 4.88 9.27
CA LYS A 36 9.24 4.13 9.46
C LYS A 36 8.65 3.78 8.09
N ARG A 37 8.24 2.53 7.90
CA ARG A 37 7.53 2.04 6.70
C ARG A 37 6.03 2.10 6.95
N LEU A 38 5.29 2.56 5.95
CA LEU A 38 3.84 2.51 5.90
C LEU A 38 3.47 1.40 4.93
N ASN A 39 2.73 0.38 5.36
CA ASN A 39 2.20 -0.63 4.44
C ASN A 39 0.78 -0.25 4.03
N ILE A 40 0.48 -0.46 2.76
CA ILE A 40 -0.83 -0.34 2.16
C ILE A 40 -1.27 -1.72 1.69
N CYS A 41 -2.48 -2.12 2.09
CA CYS A 41 -3.14 -3.31 1.58
C CYS A 41 -4.31 -2.83 0.73
N GLY A 42 -4.26 -3.09 -0.58
CA GLY A 42 -5.16 -2.51 -1.56
C GLY A 42 -6.01 -3.56 -2.26
N PHE A 43 -7.29 -3.24 -2.45
CA PHE A 43 -8.23 -3.96 -3.30
C PHE A 43 -8.53 -3.12 -4.55
N LEU A 44 -8.17 -3.65 -5.71
CA LEU A 44 -8.37 -3.00 -6.99
C LEU A 44 -9.51 -3.66 -7.77
N GLU A 45 -10.56 -2.91 -8.10
CA GLU A 45 -11.50 -3.27 -9.16
C GLU A 45 -11.19 -2.40 -10.39
N ILE A 46 -10.71 -3.02 -11.47
CA ILE A 46 -10.28 -2.31 -12.67
C ILE A 46 -11.41 -1.42 -13.19
N GLY A 47 -11.13 -0.12 -13.32
CA GLY A 47 -12.06 0.88 -13.86
C GLY A 47 -13.22 1.27 -12.93
N LYS A 48 -13.21 0.86 -11.65
CA LYS A 48 -14.29 1.20 -10.71
C LYS A 48 -13.80 1.80 -9.40
N SER A 49 -13.00 1.05 -8.64
CA SER A 49 -12.58 1.50 -7.31
C SER A 49 -11.23 0.94 -6.91
N PHE A 50 -10.56 1.69 -6.04
CA PHE A 50 -9.39 1.25 -5.32
C PHE A 50 -9.64 1.51 -3.83
N GLU A 51 -9.88 0.43 -3.09
CA GLU A 51 -10.11 0.47 -1.65
C GLU A 51 -8.83 0.04 -0.95
N TYR A 52 -8.47 0.65 0.18
CA TYR A 52 -7.21 0.32 0.83
C TYR A 52 -7.24 0.53 2.34
N GLY A 53 -6.44 -0.27 3.04
CA GLY A 53 -6.06 -0.02 4.43
C GLY A 53 -4.62 0.44 4.55
N LEU A 54 -4.32 1.21 5.58
CA LEU A 54 -2.98 1.67 5.92
C LEU A 54 -2.56 1.14 7.28
N ALA A 55 -1.35 0.58 7.37
CA ALA A 55 -0.76 0.12 8.61
C ALA A 55 0.64 0.72 8.80
N LEU A 56 0.91 1.26 9.99
CA LEU A 56 2.25 1.68 10.35
C LEU A 56 3.08 0.44 10.69
N LYS A 57 4.17 0.19 9.94
CA LYS A 57 4.96 -1.05 9.90
C LYS A 57 4.34 -2.13 9.00
N ASN A 58 3.71 -3.16 9.57
CA ASN A 58 3.18 -4.32 8.84
C ASN A 58 1.72 -4.57 9.24
N PHE A 59 0.97 -5.22 8.34
CA PHE A 59 -0.30 -5.82 8.70
C PHE A 59 -0.06 -7.01 9.63
N LYS A 60 -0.71 -7.00 10.79
CA LYS A 60 -0.85 -8.17 11.66
C LYS A 60 -2.10 -8.93 11.28
N SER A 61 -2.19 -10.21 11.66
CA SER A 61 -3.35 -11.06 11.40
C SER A 61 -4.67 -10.40 11.82
N GLU A 62 -4.73 -9.79 13.02
CA GLU A 62 -5.92 -9.10 13.51
C GLU A 62 -6.34 -7.91 12.62
N SER A 63 -5.37 -7.07 12.22
CA SER A 63 -5.66 -5.93 11.34
C SER A 63 -6.05 -6.38 9.93
N TYR A 64 -5.55 -7.52 9.48
CA TYR A 64 -5.89 -8.11 8.19
C TYR A 64 -7.31 -8.70 8.22
N ILE A 65 -7.67 -9.42 9.28
CA ILE A 65 -9.03 -9.94 9.48
C ILE A 65 -10.03 -8.78 9.48
N LYS A 66 -9.76 -7.71 10.25
CA LYS A 66 -10.62 -6.52 10.26
C LYS A 66 -10.81 -5.89 8.87
N LEU A 67 -9.76 -5.91 8.05
CA LEU A 67 -9.78 -5.37 6.69
C LEU A 67 -10.56 -6.27 5.73
N MET A 68 -10.51 -7.59 5.92
CA MET A 68 -11.33 -8.56 5.20
C MET A 68 -12.80 -8.52 5.61
N ASP A 69 -13.09 -8.41 6.90
CA ASP A 69 -14.45 -8.28 7.42
C ASP A 69 -15.11 -7.02 6.84
N TRP A 70 -14.38 -5.90 6.85
CA TRP A 70 -14.84 -4.67 6.21
C TRP A 70 -15.12 -4.86 4.71
N GLN A 71 -14.25 -5.55 3.98
CA GLN A 71 -14.47 -5.82 2.56
C GLN A 71 -15.68 -6.75 2.32
N ALA A 72 -15.92 -7.71 3.21
CA ALA A 72 -17.08 -8.58 3.15
C ALA A 72 -18.38 -7.80 3.36
N GLU A 73 -18.41 -6.85 4.31
CA GLU A 73 -19.55 -5.96 4.53
C GLU A 73 -19.86 -5.11 3.27
N GLN A 74 -18.83 -4.55 2.64
CA GLN A 74 -19.00 -3.79 1.39
C GLN A 74 -19.53 -4.65 0.24
N ALA A 75 -19.02 -5.89 0.12
CA ALA A 75 -19.49 -6.85 -0.87
C ALA A 75 -20.96 -7.24 -0.64
N GLU A 76 -21.39 -7.40 0.62
CA GLU A 76 -22.78 -7.71 0.98
C GLU A 76 -23.72 -6.55 0.63
N GLN A 77 -23.35 -5.32 0.96
CA GLN A 77 -24.13 -4.12 0.59
C GLN A 77 -24.30 -4.02 -0.93
N ARG A 78 -23.22 -4.20 -1.68
CA ARG A 78 -23.26 -4.19 -3.15
C ARG A 78 -24.12 -5.32 -3.72
N LEU A 79 -24.10 -6.50 -3.11
CA LEU A 79 -24.96 -7.62 -3.51
C LEU A 79 -26.43 -7.24 -3.33
N LYS A 80 -26.81 -6.64 -2.19
CA LYS A 80 -28.19 -6.20 -1.93
C LYS A 80 -28.66 -5.14 -2.94
N GLU A 81 -27.78 -4.20 -3.32
CA GLU A 81 -28.11 -3.11 -4.23
C GLU A 81 -28.15 -3.53 -5.71
N THR A 82 -27.19 -4.35 -6.13
CA THR A 82 -26.94 -4.62 -7.57
C THR A 82 -27.25 -6.05 -7.97
N ASN A 83 -27.55 -6.93 -7.01
CA ASN A 83 -27.71 -8.38 -7.19
C ASN A 83 -26.50 -9.07 -7.85
N LYS A 84 -25.32 -8.46 -7.76
CA LYS A 84 -24.07 -8.97 -8.33
C LYS A 84 -23.14 -9.45 -7.23
N ILE A 85 -22.65 -10.68 -7.38
CA ILE A 85 -21.66 -11.26 -6.49
C ILE A 85 -20.31 -10.57 -6.72
N THR A 86 -19.64 -10.18 -5.63
CA THR A 86 -18.27 -9.70 -5.66
C THR A 86 -17.33 -10.85 -5.33
N VAL A 87 -16.34 -11.07 -6.19
CA VAL A 87 -15.30 -12.10 -6.00
C VAL A 87 -13.95 -11.40 -5.89
N LEU A 88 -13.24 -11.71 -4.81
CA LEU A 88 -11.86 -11.32 -4.49
C LEU A 88 -10.87 -12.37 -5.04
#